data_AF-A0A235F388-F1
#
_entry.id   AF-A0A235F388-F1
#
_cell.length_a   1.000
_cell.length_b   1.000
_cell.length_c   1.000
_cell.angle_alpha   90.00
_cell.angle_beta   90.00
_cell.angle_gamma   90.00
#
_symmetry.space_group_name_H-M   'P 1'
#
loop_
_entity.id
_entity.type
_entity.pdbx_description
1 polymer ?
#
loop_
_entity_poly.entity_id
_entity_poly.type
_entity_poly.pdbx_seq_one_letter_code
_entity_poly.pdbx_strand_id
1 'polypeptide(L)'
;MSMQIERTVLIGGTPSSGSTLLSVMLDAHPEIHCGPEIGLLANSALYSADFRATAQNLCKRLQPHEWQKNDALANLEAGFCPYALIDESNLASYDHSLGSVLHLLSYCESVTSFLERLYMSAYSRHGKAIWAEKTPSNLYAFEAFLNHFPAGRVLYVVRDPRAVIASLLKRGMSLRRAISIWLVEVAICERLASHPRVLRVKYEELVQDTASTLHRVITFLNVAPEISTMLRYNETSDRINNDTTLKSLESWNANPTQPITKKALDAWRGDLDSTTLSILAHSEVVRAPDQMQWAEGIRLFDLAARLGYALDHAPASEADVWERLIGERLLCIKEQVFDSNVFHERFVESHPILTRKLSANLWTAVVDGTRASYGIDRQLHDELRRVRSVCDHWYHEHSKANQALSEMSASKDDLERRFASIVTENVSLKAEIAKLKSVYTQQSPVADSQSSDILQFDEKDFADVRSQFRHESTTIRVIFRRMHRRIRRFAKRIIDSI
;
A
#
# COMPACT_ATOMS: atom_id res chain seq x y z
N MET A 1 -5.62 11.55 -40.36
CA MET A 1 -5.67 12.55 -39.27
C MET A 1 -4.39 12.39 -38.48
N SER A 2 -3.56 13.42 -38.36
CA SER A 2 -2.47 13.40 -37.37
C SER A 2 -3.11 13.37 -35.98
N MET A 3 -2.80 12.35 -35.18
CA MET A 3 -3.41 12.16 -33.87
C MET A 3 -3.01 13.31 -32.92
N GLN A 4 -3.96 13.82 -32.14
CA GLN A 4 -3.69 14.80 -31.07
C GLN A 4 -3.44 14.10 -29.73
N ILE A 5 -2.65 13.02 -29.71
CA ILE A 5 -2.25 12.39 -28.43
C ILE A 5 -1.54 13.39 -27.50
N GLU A 6 -0.99 14.47 -28.07
CA GLU A 6 -0.44 15.60 -27.31
C GLU A 6 -1.46 16.28 -26.38
N ARG A 7 -2.77 16.22 -26.66
CA ARG A 7 -3.85 16.75 -25.81
C ARG A 7 -4.44 15.69 -24.87
N THR A 8 -3.64 14.75 -24.40
CA THR A 8 -4.07 13.73 -23.43
C THR A 8 -4.31 14.33 -22.05
N VAL A 9 -5.32 13.82 -21.34
CA VAL A 9 -5.62 14.14 -19.95
C VAL A 9 -5.30 12.93 -19.08
N LEU A 10 -4.47 13.11 -18.07
CA LEU A 10 -4.19 12.08 -17.09
C LEU A 10 -4.91 12.38 -15.78
N ILE A 11 -5.72 11.45 -15.31
CA ILE A 11 -6.54 11.61 -14.10
C ILE A 11 -6.06 10.64 -13.04
N GLY A 12 -5.83 11.13 -11.82
CA GLY A 12 -5.43 10.30 -10.68
C GLY A 12 -5.84 10.89 -9.34
N GLY A 13 -5.09 10.55 -8.31
CA GLY A 13 -5.34 10.92 -6.92
C GLY A 13 -5.66 9.71 -6.06
N THR A 14 -6.00 9.93 -4.80
CA THR A 14 -6.21 8.85 -3.85
C THR A 14 -7.42 7.99 -4.22
N PRO A 15 -7.38 6.65 -4.07
CA PRO A 15 -8.59 5.84 -4.23
C PRO A 15 -9.69 6.30 -3.27
N SER A 16 -10.95 6.02 -3.64
CA SER A 16 -12.12 6.47 -2.87
C SER A 16 -12.33 8.00 -2.81
N SER A 17 -11.62 8.78 -3.63
CA SER A 17 -11.80 10.23 -3.77
C SER A 17 -12.90 10.65 -4.74
N GLY A 18 -13.44 9.75 -5.56
CA GLY A 18 -14.47 10.09 -6.56
C GLY A 18 -13.93 10.39 -7.97
N SER A 19 -12.68 10.02 -8.26
CA SER A 19 -12.10 10.11 -9.61
C SER A 19 -12.90 9.35 -10.69
N THR A 20 -13.56 8.23 -10.32
CA THR A 20 -14.47 7.52 -11.24
C THR A 20 -15.70 8.36 -11.63
N LEU A 21 -16.30 9.08 -10.69
CA LEU A 21 -17.44 9.96 -10.98
C LEU A 21 -17.02 11.05 -11.97
N LEU A 22 -15.88 11.71 -11.69
CA LEU A 22 -15.32 12.72 -12.59
C LEU A 22 -15.03 12.16 -13.98
N SER A 23 -14.44 10.96 -14.08
CA SER A 23 -14.12 10.37 -15.38
C SER A 23 -15.36 10.02 -16.21
N VAL A 24 -16.45 9.59 -15.57
CA VAL A 24 -17.72 9.33 -16.27
C VAL A 24 -18.35 10.65 -16.75
N MET A 25 -18.30 11.71 -15.93
CA MET A 25 -18.75 13.06 -16.36
C MET A 25 -17.93 13.61 -17.52
N LEU A 26 -16.62 13.39 -17.53
CA LEU A 26 -15.75 13.78 -18.62
C LEU A 26 -16.02 12.97 -19.88
N ASP A 27 -16.25 11.67 -19.77
CA ASP A 27 -16.62 10.84 -20.93
C ASP A 27 -17.96 11.25 -21.55
N ALA A 28 -18.90 11.84 -20.80
CA ALA A 28 -20.11 12.40 -21.36
C ALA A 28 -19.88 13.63 -22.27
N HIS A 29 -18.68 14.24 -22.24
CA HIS A 29 -18.34 15.35 -23.13
C HIS A 29 -18.13 14.86 -24.57
N PRO A 30 -18.64 15.55 -25.60
CA PRO A 30 -18.56 15.09 -27.00
C PRO A 30 -17.11 15.00 -27.54
N GLU A 31 -16.18 15.77 -26.98
CA GLU A 31 -14.78 15.75 -27.40
C GLU A 31 -13.88 14.80 -26.58
N ILE A 32 -14.32 14.31 -25.42
CA ILE A 32 -13.46 13.58 -24.46
C ILE A 32 -13.94 12.14 -24.33
N HIS A 33 -13.05 11.19 -24.60
CA HIS A 33 -13.26 9.79 -24.25
C HIS A 33 -12.48 9.44 -22.99
N CYS A 34 -13.12 8.80 -22.02
CA CYS A 34 -12.43 8.20 -20.89
C CYS A 34 -12.90 6.76 -20.68
N GLY A 35 -12.02 5.77 -20.86
CA GLY A 35 -12.38 4.37 -20.63
C GLY A 35 -12.13 3.89 -19.18
N PRO A 36 -12.31 2.57 -18.92
CA PRO A 36 -11.97 1.93 -17.64
C PRO A 36 -10.48 2.03 -17.29
N GLU A 37 -10.14 1.82 -16.02
CA GLU A 37 -8.76 1.97 -15.53
C GLU A 37 -7.82 1.00 -16.25
N ILE A 38 -6.72 1.48 -16.84
CA ILE A 38 -5.69 0.58 -17.40
C ILE A 38 -4.52 0.44 -16.44
N GLY A 39 -4.20 1.48 -15.66
CA GLY A 39 -3.04 1.53 -14.75
C GLY A 39 -1.67 1.60 -15.43
N LEU A 40 -1.59 1.36 -16.73
CA LEU A 40 -0.33 1.37 -17.48
C LEU A 40 0.36 2.74 -17.43
N LEU A 41 -0.40 3.83 -17.50
CA LEU A 41 0.14 5.20 -17.52
C LEU A 41 0.66 5.66 -16.14
N ALA A 42 0.45 4.89 -15.07
CA ALA A 42 1.02 5.13 -13.75
C ALA A 42 2.52 4.77 -13.65
N ASN A 43 3.08 4.13 -14.67
CA ASN A 43 4.49 3.75 -14.71
C ASN A 43 5.33 4.89 -15.28
N SER A 44 5.89 5.75 -14.41
CA SER A 44 6.72 6.91 -14.78
C SER A 44 7.86 6.59 -15.76
N ALA A 45 8.44 5.39 -15.69
CA ALA A 45 9.51 4.96 -16.58
C ALA A 45 9.06 4.89 -18.05
N LEU A 46 7.76 4.67 -18.33
CA LEU A 46 7.24 4.65 -19.69
C LEU A 46 7.49 5.97 -20.44
N TYR A 47 7.60 7.08 -19.72
CA TYR A 47 7.87 8.40 -20.28
C TYR A 47 9.37 8.74 -20.32
N SER A 48 10.25 7.77 -20.05
CA SER A 48 11.69 7.97 -20.10
C SER A 48 12.21 8.12 -21.52
N ALA A 49 13.40 8.72 -21.66
CA ALA A 49 14.08 8.87 -22.95
C ALA A 49 14.41 7.53 -23.60
N ASP A 50 14.70 6.48 -22.81
CA ASP A 50 14.93 5.12 -23.29
C ASP A 50 13.65 4.27 -23.14
N PHE A 51 12.65 4.61 -23.96
CA PHE A 51 11.38 3.90 -24.01
C PHE A 51 11.58 2.40 -24.27
N ARG A 52 12.50 2.00 -25.17
CA ARG A 52 12.69 0.60 -25.55
C ARG A 52 13.23 -0.24 -24.38
N ALA A 53 14.24 0.24 -23.66
CA ALA A 53 14.74 -0.48 -22.49
C ALA A 53 13.65 -0.61 -21.41
N THR A 54 12.87 0.46 -21.19
CA THR A 54 11.76 0.41 -20.24
C THR A 54 10.66 -0.55 -20.68
N ALA A 55 10.24 -0.50 -21.95
CA ALA A 55 9.22 -1.37 -22.49
C ALA A 55 9.62 -2.84 -22.37
N GLN A 56 10.88 -3.18 -22.62
CA GLN A 56 11.41 -4.53 -22.39
C GLN A 56 11.36 -4.93 -20.91
N ASN A 57 11.72 -4.02 -20.00
CA ASN A 57 11.63 -4.27 -18.55
C ASN A 57 10.17 -4.47 -18.11
N LEU A 58 9.25 -3.65 -18.61
CA LEU A 58 7.83 -3.79 -18.35
C LEU A 58 7.28 -5.12 -18.88
N CYS A 59 7.63 -5.51 -20.11
CA CYS A 59 7.23 -6.80 -20.68
C CYS A 59 7.70 -7.99 -19.83
N LYS A 60 8.89 -7.92 -19.23
CA LYS A 60 9.39 -8.93 -18.29
C LYS A 60 8.56 -8.95 -17.01
N ARG A 61 8.25 -7.79 -16.45
CA ARG A 61 7.47 -7.65 -15.20
C ARG A 61 6.00 -8.06 -15.35
N LEU A 62 5.44 -7.88 -16.54
CA LEU A 62 4.08 -8.30 -16.90
C LEU A 62 3.96 -9.81 -17.18
N GLN A 63 5.07 -10.57 -17.20
CA GLN A 63 4.97 -12.02 -17.23
C GLN A 63 4.34 -12.54 -15.92
N PRO A 64 3.56 -13.63 -15.98
CA PRO A 64 2.92 -14.20 -14.79
C PRO A 64 3.90 -14.40 -13.65
N HIS A 65 3.51 -13.97 -12.45
CA HIS A 65 4.29 -14.10 -11.21
C HIS A 65 5.63 -13.33 -11.15
N GLU A 66 6.02 -12.54 -12.17
CA GLU A 66 7.27 -11.74 -12.12
C GLU A 66 7.10 -10.43 -11.34
N TRP A 67 5.99 -9.73 -11.53
CA TRP A 67 5.64 -8.54 -10.75
C TRP A 67 5.62 -8.83 -9.24
N GLN A 68 5.01 -9.95 -8.84
CA GLN A 68 4.87 -10.38 -7.45
C GLN A 68 6.19 -10.75 -6.76
N LYS A 69 7.28 -10.92 -7.53
CA LYS A 69 8.63 -11.18 -6.99
C LYS A 69 9.32 -9.90 -6.52
N ASN A 70 8.90 -8.73 -7.02
CA ASN A 70 9.51 -7.45 -6.69
C ASN A 70 8.68 -6.74 -5.61
N ASP A 71 9.35 -6.31 -4.55
CA ASP A 71 8.76 -5.42 -3.54
C ASP A 71 8.34 -4.10 -4.20
N ALA A 72 7.21 -3.54 -3.75
CA ALA A 72 6.67 -2.25 -4.18
C ALA A 72 7.71 -1.11 -4.17
N LEU A 73 8.68 -1.11 -3.25
CA LEU A 73 9.76 -0.13 -3.24
C LEU A 73 10.69 -0.27 -4.46
N ALA A 74 11.11 -1.49 -4.79
CA ALA A 74 11.94 -1.76 -5.96
C ALA A 74 11.21 -1.42 -7.27
N ASN A 75 9.87 -1.54 -7.29
CA ASN A 75 9.06 -1.10 -8.42
C ASN A 75 9.12 0.41 -8.57
N LEU A 76 8.89 1.15 -7.48
CA LEU A 76 8.95 2.61 -7.50
C LEU A 76 10.34 3.13 -7.88
N GLU A 77 11.42 2.56 -7.35
CA GLU A 77 12.80 2.93 -7.70
C GLU A 77 13.13 2.69 -9.18
N ALA A 78 12.53 1.66 -9.78
CA ALA A 78 12.63 1.40 -11.20
C ALA A 78 11.64 2.22 -12.06
N GLY A 79 10.93 3.18 -11.46
CA GLY A 79 9.96 4.05 -12.13
C GLY A 79 8.62 3.38 -12.49
N PHE A 80 8.31 2.25 -11.87
CA PHE A 80 7.04 1.55 -12.02
C PHE A 80 6.08 1.87 -10.87
N CYS A 81 4.78 1.74 -11.12
CA CYS A 81 3.76 1.89 -10.10
C CYS A 81 4.00 0.88 -8.97
N PRO A 82 3.92 1.28 -7.68
CA PRO A 82 4.20 0.38 -6.55
C PRO A 82 3.12 -0.67 -6.28
N TYR A 83 1.90 -0.55 -6.85
CA TYR A 83 0.76 -1.44 -6.52
C TYR A 83 0.28 -2.33 -7.65
N ALA A 84 0.26 -1.81 -8.87
CA ALA A 84 -0.27 -2.49 -10.03
C ALA A 84 0.30 -1.84 -11.29
N LEU A 85 0.85 -2.67 -12.18
CA LEU A 85 1.43 -2.21 -13.43
C LEU A 85 0.38 -2.00 -14.51
N ILE A 86 -0.66 -2.83 -14.50
CA ILE A 86 -1.74 -2.85 -15.48
C ILE A 86 -2.97 -3.56 -14.90
N ASP A 87 -4.17 -3.16 -15.31
CA ASP A 87 -5.39 -3.94 -15.12
C ASP A 87 -5.76 -4.63 -16.44
N GLU A 88 -5.37 -5.90 -16.55
CA GLU A 88 -5.58 -6.71 -17.75
C GLU A 88 -7.06 -6.93 -18.06
N SER A 89 -7.93 -6.90 -17.03
CA SER A 89 -9.36 -7.18 -17.19
C SER A 89 -10.08 -6.10 -18.00
N ASN A 90 -9.49 -4.90 -18.08
CA ASN A 90 -10.06 -3.75 -18.77
C ASN A 90 -9.56 -3.57 -20.20
N LEU A 91 -8.52 -4.32 -20.63
CA LEU A 91 -7.91 -4.17 -21.95
C LEU A 91 -8.88 -4.42 -23.10
N ALA A 92 -9.86 -5.30 -22.91
CA ALA A 92 -10.88 -5.59 -23.92
C ALA A 92 -11.72 -4.35 -24.28
N SER A 93 -11.89 -3.39 -23.36
CA SER A 93 -12.58 -2.12 -23.62
C SER A 93 -11.83 -1.23 -24.61
N TYR A 94 -10.55 -1.53 -24.84
CA TYR A 94 -9.67 -0.86 -25.79
C TYR A 94 -9.35 -1.75 -27.00
N ASP A 95 -10.06 -2.88 -27.17
CA ASP A 95 -9.81 -3.89 -28.22
C ASP A 95 -8.43 -4.53 -28.14
N HIS A 96 -7.88 -4.60 -26.92
CA HIS A 96 -6.57 -5.17 -26.67
C HIS A 96 -6.67 -6.38 -25.75
N SER A 97 -5.79 -7.34 -25.99
CA SER A 97 -5.40 -8.37 -25.02
C SER A 97 -4.03 -8.03 -24.44
N LEU A 98 -3.65 -8.64 -23.31
CA LEU A 98 -2.29 -8.50 -22.78
C LEU A 98 -1.24 -8.84 -23.85
N GLY A 99 -1.43 -9.93 -24.61
CA GLY A 99 -0.52 -10.31 -25.70
C GLY A 99 -0.36 -9.22 -26.76
N SER A 100 -1.46 -8.54 -27.13
CA SER A 100 -1.38 -7.42 -28.06
C SER A 100 -0.64 -6.21 -27.47
N VAL A 101 -0.85 -5.90 -26.18
CA VAL A 101 -0.12 -4.80 -25.49
C VAL A 101 1.37 -5.11 -25.41
N LEU A 102 1.74 -6.33 -25.05
CA LEU A 102 3.14 -6.78 -25.03
C LEU A 102 3.77 -6.70 -26.42
N HIS A 103 3.02 -7.05 -27.46
CA HIS A 103 3.47 -6.88 -28.83
C HIS A 103 3.71 -5.39 -29.15
N LEU A 104 2.75 -4.50 -28.87
CA LEU A 104 2.91 -3.05 -29.05
C LEU A 104 4.17 -2.51 -28.33
N LEU A 105 4.36 -2.88 -27.07
CA LEU A 105 5.53 -2.49 -26.27
C LEU A 105 6.85 -2.98 -26.89
N SER A 106 6.85 -4.15 -27.53
CA SER A 106 8.06 -4.76 -28.09
C SER A 106 8.59 -4.07 -29.36
N TYR A 107 7.72 -3.38 -30.11
CA TYR A 107 8.09 -2.80 -31.41
C TYR A 107 7.98 -1.27 -31.47
N CYS A 108 7.17 -0.64 -30.61
CA CYS A 108 7.08 0.82 -30.61
C CYS A 108 8.41 1.44 -30.18
N GLU A 109 8.75 2.59 -30.77
CA GLU A 109 10.02 3.28 -30.49
C GLU A 109 9.87 4.38 -29.45
N SER A 110 8.63 4.80 -29.17
CA SER A 110 8.31 5.84 -28.19
C SER A 110 6.98 5.56 -27.51
N VAL A 111 6.80 6.12 -26.32
CA VAL A 111 5.52 6.08 -25.60
C VAL A 111 4.40 6.75 -26.40
N THR A 112 4.71 7.79 -27.17
CA THR A 112 3.75 8.47 -28.05
C THR A 112 3.19 7.48 -29.09
N SER A 113 4.05 6.81 -29.86
CA SER A 113 3.60 5.81 -30.84
C SER A 113 2.90 4.63 -30.17
N PHE A 114 3.32 4.23 -28.98
CA PHE A 114 2.68 3.16 -28.23
C PHE A 114 1.25 3.53 -27.83
N LEU A 115 1.04 4.70 -27.21
CA LEU A 115 -0.28 5.16 -26.77
C LEU A 115 -1.21 5.48 -27.94
N GLU A 116 -0.70 6.06 -29.02
CA GLU A 116 -1.46 6.26 -30.26
C GLU A 116 -2.07 4.95 -30.75
N ARG A 117 -1.29 3.86 -30.74
CA ARG A 117 -1.72 2.53 -31.19
C ARG A 117 -2.63 1.85 -30.18
N LEU A 118 -2.36 2.00 -28.89
CA LEU A 118 -3.18 1.46 -27.80
C LEU A 118 -4.60 2.03 -27.82
N TYR A 119 -4.75 3.30 -28.24
CA TYR A 119 -6.05 3.97 -28.25
C TYR A 119 -6.67 4.13 -29.65
N MET A 120 -5.95 3.78 -30.72
CA MET A 120 -6.38 3.99 -32.12
C MET A 120 -7.74 3.38 -32.44
N SER A 121 -8.01 2.17 -31.92
CA SER A 121 -9.26 1.45 -32.08
C SER A 121 -10.44 2.21 -31.44
N ALA A 122 -10.25 2.67 -30.21
CA ALA A 122 -11.22 3.48 -29.48
C ALA A 122 -11.44 4.84 -30.15
N TYR A 123 -10.39 5.52 -30.64
CA TYR A 123 -10.51 6.76 -31.42
C TYR A 123 -11.42 6.59 -32.64
N SER A 124 -11.22 5.51 -33.40
CA SER A 124 -11.98 5.22 -34.61
C SER A 124 -13.45 4.91 -34.32
N ARG A 125 -13.73 4.31 -33.16
CA ARG A 125 -15.09 3.93 -32.74
C ARG A 125 -15.88 5.10 -32.19
N HIS A 126 -15.27 5.92 -31.32
CA HIS A 126 -15.98 6.97 -30.58
C HIS A 126 -15.93 8.33 -31.27
N GLY A 127 -14.98 8.57 -32.19
CA GLY A 127 -14.86 9.83 -32.92
C GLY A 127 -14.47 11.05 -32.05
N LYS A 128 -14.11 10.83 -30.78
CA LYS A 128 -13.73 11.87 -29.82
C LYS A 128 -12.25 12.21 -29.97
N ALA A 129 -11.91 13.50 -29.85
CA ALA A 129 -10.58 14.02 -30.17
C ALA A 129 -9.59 13.97 -29.01
N ILE A 130 -10.07 13.93 -27.77
CA ILE A 130 -9.26 14.00 -26.54
C ILE A 130 -9.38 12.70 -25.77
N TRP A 131 -8.23 12.15 -25.40
CA TRP A 131 -8.15 10.98 -24.55
C TRP A 131 -7.94 11.35 -23.10
N ALA A 132 -8.74 10.77 -22.21
CA ALA A 132 -8.51 10.81 -20.77
C ALA A 132 -8.29 9.39 -20.23
N GLU A 133 -7.20 9.18 -19.51
CA GLU A 133 -6.97 7.93 -18.78
C GLU A 133 -7.05 8.21 -17.28
N LYS A 134 -7.90 7.45 -16.60
CA LYS A 134 -8.13 7.58 -15.16
C LYS A 134 -7.76 6.29 -14.48
N THR A 135 -6.66 6.31 -13.74
CA THR A 135 -6.31 5.35 -12.72
C THR A 135 -5.83 6.13 -11.49
N PRO A 136 -6.30 5.85 -10.26
CA PRO A 136 -5.84 6.56 -9.06
C PRO A 136 -4.31 6.68 -8.97
N SER A 137 -3.60 5.58 -9.22
CA SER A 137 -2.14 5.50 -9.17
C SER A 137 -1.40 6.30 -10.25
N ASN A 138 -2.08 6.92 -11.22
CA ASN A 138 -1.45 7.81 -12.20
C ASN A 138 -0.66 8.95 -11.54
N LEU A 139 -0.96 9.28 -10.28
CA LEU A 139 -0.20 10.24 -9.48
C LEU A 139 1.30 9.95 -9.44
N TYR A 140 1.73 8.69 -9.54
CA TYR A 140 3.16 8.33 -9.55
C TYR A 140 3.86 8.72 -10.85
N ALA A 141 3.11 9.02 -11.91
CA ALA A 141 3.64 9.38 -13.21
C ALA A 141 3.32 10.82 -13.64
N PHE A 142 2.62 11.62 -12.83
CA PHE A 142 2.21 12.97 -13.22
C PHE A 142 3.38 13.85 -13.71
N GLU A 143 4.49 13.89 -12.97
CA GLU A 143 5.65 14.69 -13.36
C GLU A 143 6.27 14.20 -14.68
N ALA A 144 6.46 12.88 -14.82
CA ALA A 144 7.00 12.27 -16.03
C ALA A 144 6.09 12.50 -17.25
N PHE A 145 4.77 12.35 -17.07
CA PHE A 145 3.75 12.62 -18.07
C PHE A 145 3.78 14.09 -18.53
N LEU A 146 3.82 15.04 -17.58
CA LEU A 146 3.86 16.47 -17.89
C LEU A 146 5.14 16.89 -18.62
N ASN A 147 6.27 16.26 -18.31
CA ASN A 147 7.53 16.50 -18.99
C ASN A 147 7.53 15.94 -20.42
N HIS A 148 6.87 14.80 -20.65
CA HIS A 148 6.80 14.15 -21.97
C HIS A 148 5.74 14.76 -22.90
N PHE A 149 4.55 15.07 -22.38
CA PHE A 149 3.43 15.61 -23.15
C PHE A 149 3.26 17.11 -22.88
N PRO A 150 3.81 18.01 -23.71
CA PRO A 150 3.80 19.46 -23.45
C PRO A 150 2.40 20.08 -23.44
N ALA A 151 1.48 19.55 -24.25
CA ALA A 151 0.06 19.92 -24.26
C ALA A 151 -0.80 19.07 -23.31
N GLY A 152 -0.20 18.05 -22.67
CA GLY A 152 -0.89 17.16 -21.75
C GLY A 152 -1.30 17.90 -20.46
N ARG A 153 -2.45 17.51 -19.91
CA ARG A 153 -2.99 18.08 -18.68
C ARG A 153 -3.27 16.99 -17.66
N VAL A 154 -3.13 17.35 -16.38
CA VAL A 154 -3.38 16.44 -15.26
C VAL A 154 -4.57 16.95 -14.45
N LEU A 155 -5.46 16.03 -14.09
CA LEU A 155 -6.48 16.24 -13.08
C LEU A 155 -6.20 15.31 -11.91
N TYR A 156 -6.34 15.79 -10.67
CA TYR A 156 -6.39 14.89 -9.52
C TYR A 156 -7.53 15.26 -8.59
N VAL A 157 -8.16 14.22 -8.04
CA VAL A 157 -9.28 14.39 -7.13
C VAL A 157 -8.80 14.25 -5.70
N VAL A 158 -9.14 15.25 -4.87
CA VAL A 158 -8.97 15.20 -3.42
C VAL A 158 -10.33 15.12 -2.75
N ARG A 159 -10.36 14.49 -1.58
CA ARG A 159 -11.54 14.32 -0.75
C ARG A 159 -11.14 14.33 0.72
N ASP A 160 -12.07 14.70 1.59
CA ASP A 160 -11.89 14.66 3.04
C ASP A 160 -11.24 13.34 3.48
N PRO A 161 -10.13 13.37 4.25
CA PRO A 161 -9.43 12.16 4.70
C PRO A 161 -10.36 11.21 5.45
N ARG A 162 -11.31 11.72 6.23
CA ARG A 162 -12.25 10.91 7.02
C ARG A 162 -13.17 10.11 6.11
N ALA A 163 -13.64 10.71 5.02
CA ALA A 163 -14.47 10.04 4.02
C ALA A 163 -13.70 8.97 3.24
N VAL A 164 -12.45 9.25 2.88
CA VAL A 164 -11.59 8.27 2.18
C VAL A 164 -11.25 7.10 3.10
N ILE A 165 -10.80 7.37 4.33
CA ILE A 165 -10.42 6.34 5.30
C ILE A 165 -11.63 5.44 5.63
N ALA A 166 -12.80 6.01 5.92
CA ALA A 166 -14.03 5.24 6.14
C ALA A 166 -14.37 4.32 4.95
N SER A 167 -14.21 4.81 3.73
CA SER A 167 -14.43 4.02 2.52
C SER A 167 -13.42 2.87 2.36
N LEU A 168 -12.14 3.10 2.66
CA LEU A 168 -11.10 2.07 2.56
C LEU A 168 -11.23 1.01 3.65
N LEU A 169 -11.62 1.40 4.87
CA LEU A 169 -11.94 0.46 5.96
C LEU A 169 -13.08 -0.49 5.57
N LYS A 170 -14.16 0.04 4.98
CA LYS A 170 -15.29 -0.78 4.46
C LYS A 170 -14.87 -1.77 3.37
N ARG A 171 -13.74 -1.52 2.69
CA ARG A 171 -13.14 -2.42 1.68
C ARG A 171 -12.17 -3.44 2.31
N GLY A 172 -12.11 -3.51 3.64
CA GLY A 172 -11.29 -4.47 4.37
C GLY A 172 -9.83 -4.05 4.57
N MET A 173 -9.48 -2.80 4.29
CA MET A 173 -8.13 -2.29 4.60
C MET A 173 -8.01 -1.98 6.11
N SER A 174 -6.80 -2.12 6.67
CA SER A 174 -6.51 -1.68 8.05
C SER A 174 -6.55 -0.15 8.17
N LEU A 175 -6.70 0.38 9.38
CA LEU A 175 -6.71 1.83 9.60
C LEU A 175 -5.35 2.41 9.23
N ARG A 176 -4.25 1.78 9.66
CA ARG A 176 -2.89 2.16 9.24
C ARG A 176 -2.78 2.26 7.72
N ARG A 177 -3.24 1.26 6.97
CA ARG A 177 -3.19 1.26 5.50
C ARG A 177 -3.98 2.40 4.89
N ALA A 178 -5.22 2.58 5.34
CA ALA A 178 -6.12 3.60 4.83
C ALA A 178 -5.58 5.02 5.06
N ILE A 179 -5.05 5.30 6.26
CA ILE A 179 -4.37 6.55 6.60
C ILE A 179 -3.15 6.75 5.70
N SER A 180 -2.31 5.71 5.56
CA SER A 180 -1.05 5.81 4.83
C SER A 180 -1.28 6.08 3.34
N ILE A 181 -2.28 5.44 2.73
CA ILE A 181 -2.71 5.69 1.35
C ILE A 181 -3.08 7.16 1.17
N TRP A 182 -3.98 7.69 2.01
CA TRP A 182 -4.41 9.09 1.86
C TRP A 182 -3.25 10.05 2.06
N LEU A 183 -2.47 9.90 3.13
CA LEU A 183 -1.41 10.84 3.47
C LEU A 183 -0.34 10.91 2.39
N VAL A 184 0.17 9.76 1.94
CA VAL A 184 1.27 9.71 0.96
C VAL A 184 0.79 10.15 -0.42
N GLU A 185 -0.36 9.64 -0.90
CA GLU A 185 -0.82 9.92 -2.26
C GLU A 185 -1.30 11.36 -2.43
N VAL A 186 -1.96 11.93 -1.43
CA VAL A 186 -2.30 13.36 -1.44
C VAL A 186 -1.03 14.21 -1.38
N ALA A 187 -0.04 13.84 -0.56
CA ALA A 187 1.23 14.56 -0.52
C ALA A 187 1.95 14.56 -1.88
N ILE A 188 1.93 13.44 -2.60
CA ILE A 188 2.48 13.35 -3.97
C ILE A 188 1.74 14.30 -4.91
N CYS A 189 0.41 14.29 -4.91
CA CYS A 189 -0.38 15.15 -5.77
C CYS A 189 -0.15 16.65 -5.47
N GLU A 190 -0.11 17.01 -4.19
CA GLU A 190 0.00 18.40 -3.73
C GLU A 190 1.35 19.04 -4.07
N ARG A 191 2.40 18.26 -4.37
CA ARG A 191 3.66 18.81 -4.93
C ARG A 191 3.47 19.53 -6.26
N LEU A 192 2.50 19.08 -7.04
CA LEU A 192 2.22 19.59 -8.37
C LEU A 192 1.01 20.53 -8.40
N ALA A 193 0.44 20.88 -7.23
CA ALA A 193 -0.78 21.68 -7.12
C ALA A 193 -0.67 23.07 -7.78
N SER A 194 0.54 23.66 -7.81
CA SER A 194 0.80 24.97 -8.42
C SER A 194 1.17 24.89 -9.90
N HIS A 195 1.32 23.69 -10.46
CA HIS A 195 1.74 23.53 -11.85
C HIS A 195 0.59 23.96 -12.79
N PRO A 196 0.85 24.80 -13.82
CA PRO A 196 -0.21 25.41 -14.65
C PRO A 196 -1.01 24.43 -15.50
N ARG A 197 -0.48 23.21 -15.70
CA ARG A 197 -1.15 22.11 -16.41
C ARG A 197 -1.68 21.02 -15.46
N VAL A 198 -1.81 21.33 -14.18
CA VAL A 198 -2.41 20.46 -13.17
C VAL A 198 -3.60 21.18 -12.55
N LEU A 199 -4.74 20.49 -12.44
CA LEU A 199 -5.91 21.00 -11.74
C LEU A 199 -6.34 20.02 -10.64
N ARG A 200 -6.39 20.54 -9.42
CA ARG A 200 -7.02 19.88 -8.27
C ARG A 200 -8.53 20.03 -8.33
N VAL A 201 -9.25 18.92 -8.20
CA VAL A 201 -10.71 18.89 -8.08
C VAL A 201 -11.07 18.37 -6.68
N LYS A 202 -11.83 19.14 -5.89
CA LYS A 202 -12.37 18.63 -4.63
C LYS A 202 -13.67 17.89 -4.90
N TYR A 203 -13.79 16.68 -4.36
CA TYR A 203 -14.99 15.86 -4.46
C TYR A 203 -16.23 16.57 -3.91
N GLU A 204 -16.07 17.26 -2.79
CA GLU A 204 -17.14 17.96 -2.09
C GLU A 204 -17.68 19.10 -2.96
N GLU A 205 -16.81 19.85 -3.64
CA GLU A 205 -17.19 20.88 -4.62
C GLU A 205 -17.93 20.25 -5.81
N LEU A 206 -17.41 19.15 -6.35
CA LEU A 206 -18.00 18.44 -7.50
C LEU A 206 -19.42 17.93 -7.21
N VAL A 207 -19.69 17.52 -5.97
CA VAL A 207 -21.00 16.98 -5.56
C VAL A 207 -21.95 18.07 -5.07
N GLN A 208 -21.43 19.16 -4.48
CA GLN A 208 -22.27 20.26 -3.99
C GLN A 208 -22.70 21.23 -5.09
N ASP A 209 -21.78 21.58 -5.99
CA ASP A 209 -21.98 22.46 -7.14
C ASP A 209 -21.28 21.88 -8.37
N THR A 210 -21.92 20.85 -8.94
CA THR A 210 -21.39 20.09 -10.08
C THR A 210 -21.19 20.97 -11.30
N ALA A 211 -22.15 21.84 -11.63
CA ALA A 211 -22.11 22.64 -12.84
C ALA A 211 -20.92 23.62 -12.82
N SER A 212 -20.72 24.33 -11.69
CA SER A 212 -19.59 25.24 -11.51
C SER A 212 -18.25 24.50 -11.55
N THR A 213 -18.17 23.35 -10.87
CA THR A 213 -16.95 22.53 -10.85
C THR A 213 -16.59 22.02 -12.25
N LEU A 214 -17.57 21.50 -13.00
CA LEU A 214 -17.35 21.04 -14.38
C LEU A 214 -16.98 22.19 -15.31
N HIS A 215 -17.58 23.37 -15.15
CA HIS A 215 -17.20 24.57 -15.91
C HIS A 215 -15.73 24.92 -15.69
N ARG A 216 -15.25 24.89 -14.44
CA ARG A 216 -13.83 25.09 -14.12
C ARG A 216 -12.94 24.02 -14.78
N VAL A 217 -13.36 22.76 -14.76
CA VAL A 217 -12.60 21.64 -15.36
C VAL A 217 -12.50 21.81 -16.88
N ILE A 218 -13.60 22.05 -17.59
CA ILE A 218 -13.55 22.17 -19.07
C ILE A 218 -12.85 23.46 -19.54
N THR A 219 -12.97 24.56 -18.77
CA THR A 219 -12.20 25.78 -19.01
C THR A 219 -10.70 25.48 -18.90
N PHE A 220 -10.30 24.76 -17.86
CA PHE A 220 -8.92 24.33 -17.68
C PHE A 220 -8.44 23.39 -18.80
N LEU A 221 -9.28 22.45 -19.24
CA LEU A 221 -8.97 21.54 -20.33
C LEU A 221 -8.98 22.23 -21.71
N ASN A 222 -9.54 23.44 -21.80
CA ASN A 222 -9.70 24.21 -23.04
C ASN A 222 -10.53 23.46 -24.09
N VAL A 223 -11.72 22.98 -23.68
CA VAL A 223 -12.71 22.29 -24.54
C VAL A 223 -14.03 23.06 -24.54
N ALA A 224 -14.95 22.71 -25.45
CA ALA A 224 -16.24 23.39 -25.59
C ALA A 224 -17.11 23.34 -24.30
N PRO A 225 -17.96 24.35 -24.04
CA PRO A 225 -18.79 24.42 -22.83
C PRO A 225 -20.02 23.48 -22.86
N GLU A 226 -19.82 22.17 -22.87
CA GLU A 226 -20.90 21.15 -23.01
C GLU A 226 -21.47 20.65 -21.67
N ILE A 227 -21.66 21.56 -20.72
CA ILE A 227 -22.03 21.24 -19.33
C ILE A 227 -23.36 20.48 -19.23
N SER A 228 -24.36 20.83 -20.03
CA SER A 228 -25.67 20.17 -19.97
C SER A 228 -25.60 18.67 -20.27
N THR A 229 -24.73 18.28 -21.20
CA THR A 229 -24.49 16.87 -21.55
C THR A 229 -23.76 16.18 -20.40
N MET A 230 -22.72 16.80 -19.87
CA MET A 230 -21.96 16.25 -18.74
C MET A 230 -22.78 16.11 -17.45
N LEU A 231 -23.77 16.98 -17.20
CA LEU A 231 -24.69 16.85 -16.07
C LEU A 231 -25.63 15.65 -16.20
N ARG A 232 -25.87 15.18 -17.43
CA ARG A 232 -26.65 13.97 -17.75
C ARG A 232 -25.73 12.77 -18.02
N TYR A 233 -24.56 12.71 -17.38
CA TYR A 233 -23.56 11.67 -17.64
C TYR A 233 -24.11 10.25 -17.48
N ASN A 234 -25.06 10.04 -16.57
CA ASN A 234 -25.69 8.74 -16.32
C ASN A 234 -26.51 8.24 -17.52
N GLU A 235 -26.84 9.13 -18.47
CA GLU A 235 -27.56 8.81 -19.72
C GLU A 235 -26.67 8.93 -20.96
N THR A 236 -25.66 9.79 -20.91
CA THR A 236 -24.90 10.25 -22.09
C THR A 236 -23.47 9.74 -22.16
N SER A 237 -22.90 9.22 -21.06
CA SER A 237 -21.56 8.63 -21.09
C SER A 237 -21.60 7.25 -21.71
N ASP A 238 -20.69 7.01 -22.66
CA ASP A 238 -20.50 5.70 -23.29
C ASP A 238 -20.04 4.66 -22.26
N ARG A 239 -19.27 5.08 -21.25
CA ARG A 239 -18.82 4.19 -20.17
C ARG A 239 -19.97 3.54 -19.43
N ILE A 240 -21.05 4.27 -19.12
CA ILE A 240 -22.17 3.72 -18.32
C ILE A 240 -22.71 2.44 -18.94
N ASN A 241 -22.76 2.39 -20.27
CA ASN A 241 -23.32 1.27 -21.00
C ASN A 241 -22.30 0.15 -21.28
N ASN A 242 -21.00 0.49 -21.37
CA ASN A 242 -19.99 -0.42 -21.90
C ASN A 242 -18.93 -0.85 -20.86
N ASP A 243 -18.77 -0.10 -19.77
CA ASP A 243 -17.77 -0.36 -18.72
C ASP A 243 -18.36 -1.30 -17.66
N THR A 244 -18.05 -2.59 -17.79
CA THR A 244 -18.54 -3.63 -16.85
C THR A 244 -17.98 -3.46 -15.45
N THR A 245 -16.87 -2.72 -15.25
CA THR A 245 -16.31 -2.48 -13.91
C THR A 245 -17.22 -1.61 -13.06
N LEU A 246 -18.02 -0.74 -13.67
CA LEU A 246 -18.96 0.13 -12.96
C LEU A 246 -20.06 -0.66 -12.24
N LYS A 247 -20.38 -1.88 -12.70
CA LYS A 247 -21.36 -2.77 -12.04
C LYS A 247 -20.89 -3.20 -10.65
N SER A 248 -19.58 -3.35 -10.44
CA SER A 248 -19.02 -3.68 -9.12
C SER A 248 -19.18 -2.55 -8.09
N LEU A 249 -19.54 -1.34 -8.56
CA LEU A 249 -19.72 -0.13 -7.75
C LEU A 249 -21.20 0.15 -7.44
N GLU A 250 -22.13 -0.71 -7.89
CA GLU A 250 -23.58 -0.49 -7.71
C GLU A 250 -24.01 -0.41 -6.25
N SER A 251 -23.32 -1.15 -5.36
CA SER A 251 -23.57 -1.17 -3.93
C SER A 251 -22.99 0.04 -3.18
N TRP A 252 -22.26 0.92 -3.86
CA TRP A 252 -21.61 2.05 -3.23
C TRP A 252 -22.59 3.20 -3.03
N ASN A 253 -22.52 3.87 -1.87
CA ASN A 253 -23.33 5.04 -1.57
C ASN A 253 -23.15 6.19 -2.58
N ALA A 254 -22.01 6.22 -3.28
CA ALA A 254 -21.72 7.14 -4.38
C ALA A 254 -21.54 6.35 -5.69
N ASN A 255 -22.62 5.71 -6.15
CA ASN A 255 -22.62 4.96 -7.41
C ASN A 255 -22.42 5.93 -8.59
N PRO A 256 -21.32 5.80 -9.37
CA PRO A 256 -21.03 6.69 -10.49
C PRO A 256 -21.95 6.46 -11.71
N THR A 257 -22.85 5.48 -11.69
CA THR A 257 -23.84 5.25 -12.74
C THR A 257 -25.20 5.89 -12.47
N GLN A 258 -25.40 6.45 -11.28
CA GLN A 258 -26.65 7.08 -10.87
C GLN A 258 -26.47 8.59 -10.77
N PRO A 259 -27.57 9.37 -10.79
CA PRO A 259 -27.52 10.80 -10.51
C PRO A 259 -26.81 11.10 -9.19
N ILE A 260 -26.09 12.21 -9.16
CA ILE A 260 -25.27 12.61 -8.00
C ILE A 260 -26.15 12.71 -6.77
N THR A 261 -25.67 12.13 -5.67
CA THR A 261 -26.29 12.30 -4.35
C THR A 261 -25.30 12.87 -3.35
N LYS A 262 -25.83 13.59 -2.36
CA LYS A 262 -25.03 14.18 -1.26
C LYS A 262 -24.78 13.20 -0.11
N LYS A 263 -25.30 11.96 -0.18
CA LYS A 263 -25.26 10.97 0.91
C LYS A 263 -23.85 10.62 1.37
N ALA A 264 -22.89 10.61 0.44
CA ALA A 264 -21.52 10.21 0.71
C ALA A 264 -20.66 11.34 1.31
N LEU A 265 -21.14 12.58 1.39
CA LEU A 265 -20.37 13.71 1.93
C LEU A 265 -20.05 13.52 3.42
N ASP A 266 -21.08 13.21 4.23
CA ASP A 266 -20.96 13.11 5.68
C ASP A 266 -21.12 11.68 6.22
N ALA A 267 -21.17 10.66 5.34
CA ALA A 267 -21.36 9.25 5.74
C ALA A 267 -20.30 8.78 6.76
N TRP A 268 -19.08 9.30 6.66
CA TRP A 268 -17.98 8.98 7.57
C TRP A 268 -18.28 9.30 9.03
N ARG A 269 -19.19 10.25 9.32
CA ARG A 269 -19.56 10.61 10.71
C ARG A 269 -20.24 9.46 11.45
N GLY A 270 -20.92 8.58 10.73
CA GLY A 270 -21.51 7.36 11.29
C GLY A 270 -20.57 6.16 11.26
N ASP A 271 -19.45 6.26 10.55
CA ASP A 271 -18.53 5.14 10.30
C ASP A 271 -17.26 5.19 11.18
N LEU A 272 -16.86 6.38 11.63
CA LEU A 272 -15.61 6.58 12.38
C LEU A 272 -15.88 7.06 13.81
N ASP A 273 -15.27 6.38 14.78
CA ASP A 273 -15.28 6.76 16.20
C ASP A 273 -14.23 7.84 16.53
N SER A 274 -14.34 8.47 17.70
CA SER A 274 -13.41 9.51 18.17
C SER A 274 -11.96 9.02 18.26
N THR A 275 -11.75 7.75 18.60
CA THR A 275 -10.44 7.11 18.64
C THR A 275 -9.79 7.08 17.26
N THR A 276 -10.53 6.69 16.24
CA THR A 276 -10.06 6.68 14.84
C THR A 276 -9.76 8.08 14.35
N LEU A 277 -10.64 9.05 14.66
CA LEU A 277 -10.44 10.47 14.33
C LEU A 277 -9.20 11.05 15.04
N SER A 278 -8.92 10.62 16.27
CA SER A 278 -7.72 11.03 17.00
C SER A 278 -6.47 10.44 16.37
N ILE A 279 -6.49 9.14 16.02
CA ILE A 279 -5.36 8.46 15.36
C ILE A 279 -5.00 9.14 14.04
N LEU A 280 -5.98 9.35 13.15
CA LEU A 280 -5.71 9.97 11.84
C LEU A 280 -5.19 11.40 11.97
N ALA A 281 -5.70 12.18 12.92
CA ALA A 281 -5.25 13.56 13.13
C ALA A 281 -3.78 13.64 13.59
N HIS A 282 -3.23 12.57 14.16
CA HIS A 282 -1.86 12.51 14.67
C HIS A 282 -0.95 11.59 13.86
N SER A 283 -1.33 11.32 12.61
CA SER A 283 -0.50 10.56 11.67
C SER A 283 0.49 11.45 10.93
N GLU A 284 1.72 10.95 10.79
CA GLU A 284 2.78 11.64 10.05
C GLU A 284 3.64 10.65 9.23
N VAL A 285 4.24 11.16 8.16
CA VAL A 285 5.27 10.43 7.41
C VAL A 285 6.56 10.49 8.20
N VAL A 286 7.01 9.38 8.80
CA VAL A 286 8.19 9.31 9.68
C VAL A 286 9.47 8.89 8.97
N ARG A 287 9.35 8.39 7.74
CA ARG A 287 10.47 8.07 6.84
C ARG A 287 9.93 7.97 5.42
N ALA A 288 10.78 8.15 4.42
CA ALA A 288 10.42 8.00 3.02
C ALA A 288 11.60 7.39 2.23
N PRO A 289 11.38 6.81 1.04
CA PRO A 289 12.49 6.43 0.16
C PRO A 289 13.18 7.68 -0.42
N ASP A 290 14.39 7.53 -0.97
CA ASP A 290 15.23 8.65 -1.43
C ASP A 290 14.51 9.64 -2.38
N GLN A 291 13.75 9.11 -3.34
CA GLN A 291 12.94 9.89 -4.28
C GLN A 291 11.73 10.63 -3.64
N MET A 292 11.39 10.31 -2.39
CA MET A 292 10.29 10.90 -1.62
C MET A 292 10.73 11.49 -0.27
N GLN A 293 12.03 11.74 -0.04
CA GLN A 293 12.53 12.33 1.22
C GLN A 293 11.84 13.66 1.59
N TRP A 294 11.39 14.41 0.59
CA TRP A 294 10.60 15.63 0.77
C TRP A 294 9.28 15.41 1.53
N ALA A 295 8.77 14.17 1.61
CA ALA A 295 7.52 13.84 2.28
C ALA A 295 7.70 13.62 3.78
N GLU A 296 8.92 13.39 4.26
CA GLU A 296 9.19 13.15 5.68
C GLU A 296 8.78 14.36 6.53
N GLY A 297 8.10 14.08 7.64
CA GLY A 297 7.54 15.08 8.54
C GLY A 297 6.19 15.67 8.10
N ILE A 298 5.65 15.31 6.93
CA ILE A 298 4.30 15.73 6.54
C ILE A 298 3.28 15.07 7.48
N ARG A 299 2.47 15.90 8.13
CA ARG A 299 1.38 15.48 9.01
C ARG A 299 0.05 15.51 8.28
N LEU A 300 -0.80 14.53 8.57
CA LEU A 300 -2.14 14.44 8.00
C LEU A 300 -2.97 15.66 8.36
N PHE A 301 -2.92 16.11 9.61
CA PHE A 301 -3.62 17.30 10.07
C PHE A 301 -3.25 18.56 9.27
N ASP A 302 -1.96 18.81 9.08
CA ASP A 302 -1.49 19.99 8.35
C ASP A 302 -1.87 19.94 6.87
N LEU A 303 -1.76 18.76 6.25
CA LEU A 303 -2.13 18.55 4.85
C LEU A 303 -3.63 18.71 4.64
N ALA A 304 -4.45 18.15 5.53
CA ALA A 304 -5.90 18.30 5.51
C ALA A 304 -6.33 19.76 5.69
N ALA A 305 -5.70 20.48 6.63
CA ALA A 305 -5.97 21.90 6.86
C ALA A 305 -5.64 22.77 5.62
N ARG A 306 -4.51 22.52 4.94
CA ARG A 306 -4.16 23.21 3.67
C ARG A 306 -5.19 22.97 2.57
N LEU A 307 -5.84 21.80 2.58
CA LEU A 307 -6.92 21.45 1.66
C LEU A 307 -8.28 21.99 2.11
N GLY A 308 -8.37 22.68 3.25
CA GLY A 308 -9.60 23.23 3.80
C GLY A 308 -10.46 22.23 4.57
N TYR A 309 -9.90 21.11 5.00
CA TYR A 309 -10.59 20.14 5.86
C TYR A 309 -10.21 20.38 7.32
N ALA A 310 -11.14 20.93 8.10
CA ALA A 310 -11.00 20.99 9.55
C ALA A 310 -11.28 19.62 10.16
N LEU A 311 -10.27 19.04 10.82
CA LEU A 311 -10.35 17.73 11.47
C LEU A 311 -10.85 17.84 12.91
N ASP A 312 -11.88 18.67 13.13
CA ASP A 312 -12.48 18.82 14.44
C ASP A 312 -13.11 17.49 14.88
N HIS A 313 -12.73 17.04 16.08
CA HIS A 313 -13.25 15.83 16.70
C HIS A 313 -13.21 15.97 18.23
N ALA A 314 -14.09 15.25 18.91
CA ALA A 314 -13.96 15.09 20.35
C ALA A 314 -12.66 14.31 20.65
N PRO A 315 -11.84 14.75 21.62
CA PRO A 315 -10.62 14.03 21.95
C PRO A 315 -10.95 12.63 22.45
N ALA A 316 -10.28 11.62 21.92
CA ALA A 316 -10.34 10.28 22.48
C ALA A 316 -9.49 10.16 23.74
N SER A 317 -9.80 9.18 24.59
CA SER A 317 -8.91 8.87 25.70
C SER A 317 -7.59 8.30 25.15
N GLU A 318 -6.48 8.62 25.82
CA GLU A 318 -5.17 8.10 25.45
C GLU A 318 -5.14 6.56 25.50
N ALA A 319 -5.84 5.96 26.47
CA ALA A 319 -5.94 4.50 26.60
C ALA A 319 -6.59 3.85 25.37
N ASP A 320 -7.70 4.40 24.89
CA ASP A 320 -8.41 3.86 23.72
C ASP A 320 -7.56 3.95 22.44
N VAL A 321 -6.82 5.06 22.28
CA VAL A 321 -5.90 5.27 21.15
C VAL A 321 -4.80 4.22 21.17
N TRP A 322 -4.18 4.00 22.34
CA TRP A 322 -3.13 3.00 22.49
C TRP A 322 -3.64 1.59 22.26
N GLU A 323 -4.76 1.22 22.88
CA GLU A 323 -5.36 -0.11 22.72
C GLU A 323 -5.60 -0.42 21.24
N ARG A 324 -6.13 0.53 20.48
CA ARG A 324 -6.34 0.36 19.03
C ARG A 324 -5.03 0.23 18.27
N LEU A 325 -4.06 1.13 18.48
CA LEU A 325 -2.76 1.08 17.78
C LEU A 325 -2.00 -0.23 18.06
N ILE A 326 -2.03 -0.70 19.31
CA ILE A 326 -1.44 -1.98 19.71
C ILE A 326 -2.19 -3.14 19.05
N GLY A 327 -3.53 -3.12 19.10
CA GLY A 327 -4.39 -4.12 18.48
C GLY A 327 -4.11 -4.26 16.98
N GLU A 328 -4.00 -3.15 16.25
CA GLU A 328 -3.65 -3.17 14.83
C GLU A 328 -2.29 -3.79 14.56
N ARG A 329 -1.27 -3.43 15.34
CA ARG A 329 0.08 -4.02 15.22
C ARG A 329 0.06 -5.52 15.50
N LEU A 330 -0.68 -5.97 16.51
CA LEU A 330 -0.80 -7.40 16.85
C LEU A 330 -1.55 -8.19 15.76
N LEU A 331 -2.60 -7.62 15.16
CA LEU A 331 -3.31 -8.22 14.03
C LEU A 331 -2.38 -8.40 12.82
N CYS A 332 -1.57 -7.39 12.49
CA CYS A 332 -0.57 -7.47 11.42
C CYS A 332 0.42 -8.64 11.64
N ILE A 333 0.85 -8.86 12.88
CA ILE A 333 1.72 -10.00 13.27
C ILE A 333 0.96 -11.34 13.12
N LYS A 334 -0.28 -11.39 13.61
CA LYS A 334 -1.11 -12.60 13.65
C LYS A 334 -1.44 -13.10 12.24
N GLU A 335 -1.83 -12.21 11.35
CA GLU A 335 -2.27 -12.54 10.00
C GLU A 335 -1.12 -12.64 8.99
N GLN A 336 0.14 -12.39 9.42
CA GLN A 336 1.29 -12.22 8.52
C GLN A 336 1.12 -11.06 7.53
N VAL A 337 0.26 -10.11 7.86
CA VAL A 337 0.02 -8.87 7.09
C VAL A 337 1.05 -7.80 7.48
N PHE A 338 2.20 -8.20 8.04
CA PHE A 338 3.45 -7.44 7.88
C PHE A 338 3.84 -7.54 6.40
N ASP A 339 3.03 -6.92 5.57
CA ASP A 339 3.20 -7.06 4.15
C ASP A 339 4.32 -6.11 3.79
N SER A 340 5.53 -6.66 3.71
CA SER A 340 6.62 -6.02 3.00
C SER A 340 6.17 -5.56 1.60
N ASN A 341 5.06 -6.05 1.04
CA ASN A 341 4.56 -5.60 -0.25
C ASN A 341 3.62 -4.39 -0.17
N VAL A 342 3.25 -3.87 1.02
CA VAL A 342 2.37 -2.69 1.16
C VAL A 342 3.19 -1.43 1.42
N PHE A 343 3.63 -0.81 0.33
CA PHE A 343 4.48 0.39 0.28
C PHE A 343 4.16 1.45 1.33
N HIS A 344 2.91 1.93 1.38
CA HIS A 344 2.53 3.10 2.18
C HIS A 344 2.74 2.93 3.70
N GLU A 345 2.46 1.74 4.23
CA GLU A 345 2.50 1.48 5.67
C GLU A 345 3.93 1.57 6.23
N ARG A 346 4.93 1.42 5.37
CA ARG A 346 6.34 1.54 5.74
C ARG A 346 6.68 2.96 6.20
N PHE A 347 6.00 3.97 5.70
CA PHE A 347 6.43 5.37 5.79
C PHE A 347 5.66 6.19 6.81
N VAL A 348 4.49 5.70 7.23
CA VAL A 348 3.58 6.45 8.10
C VAL A 348 3.47 5.79 9.47
N GLU A 349 3.51 6.62 10.49
CA GLU A 349 3.19 6.25 11.87
C GLU A 349 2.10 7.18 12.41
N SER A 350 1.32 6.66 13.37
CA SER A 350 0.36 7.46 14.11
C SER A 350 0.80 7.54 15.55
N HIS A 351 0.88 8.76 16.07
CA HIS A 351 1.29 8.99 17.44
C HIS A 351 0.05 9.29 18.30
N PRO A 352 0.00 8.83 19.56
CA PRO A 352 -0.98 9.33 20.50
C PRO A 352 -0.71 10.82 20.73
N ILE A 353 -1.76 11.52 21.17
CA ILE A 353 -1.71 12.92 21.56
C ILE A 353 -0.82 13.05 22.81
N LEU A 354 0.52 13.10 22.67
CA LEU A 354 1.54 13.73 23.55
C LEU A 354 2.98 13.23 23.29
N THR A 355 3.95 14.08 23.64
CA THR A 355 5.42 13.97 23.46
C THR A 355 6.04 12.57 23.55
N ARG A 356 7.11 12.29 22.77
CA ARG A 356 7.96 11.06 22.77
C ARG A 356 8.26 10.45 24.16
N LYS A 357 8.18 11.22 25.25
CA LYS A 357 8.34 10.75 26.63
C LYS A 357 7.15 9.95 27.16
N LEU A 358 5.91 10.33 26.83
CA LEU A 358 4.72 9.62 27.30
C LEU A 358 4.54 8.28 26.60
N SER A 359 4.86 8.19 25.31
CA SER A 359 4.89 6.89 24.60
C SER A 359 5.91 5.93 25.19
N ALA A 360 7.08 6.41 25.61
CA ALA A 360 8.03 5.59 26.34
C ALA A 360 7.48 5.17 27.71
N ASN A 361 6.85 6.09 28.44
CA ASN A 361 6.29 5.81 29.77
C ASN A 361 5.06 4.90 29.73
N LEU A 362 4.22 4.99 28.70
CA LEU A 362 3.00 4.20 28.55
C LEU A 362 3.28 2.84 27.93
N TRP A 363 4.30 2.72 27.08
CA TRP A 363 4.84 1.42 26.70
C TRP A 363 5.55 0.73 27.87
N THR A 364 6.25 1.50 28.70
CA THR A 364 6.70 1.05 30.02
C THR A 364 5.53 0.72 30.94
N ALA A 365 4.42 1.46 30.94
CA ALA A 365 3.25 1.22 31.79
C ALA A 365 2.29 0.15 31.28
N VAL A 366 2.31 -0.20 29.99
CA VAL A 366 1.67 -1.42 29.46
C VAL A 366 2.56 -2.59 29.83
N VAL A 367 3.87 -2.50 29.63
CA VAL A 367 4.82 -3.52 30.11
C VAL A 367 4.78 -3.67 31.64
N ASP A 368 4.56 -2.58 32.40
CA ASP A 368 4.51 -2.53 33.86
C ASP A 368 3.07 -2.70 34.42
N GLY A 369 2.04 -2.43 33.63
CA GLY A 369 0.65 -2.77 33.94
C GLY A 369 0.43 -4.27 33.79
N THR A 370 1.05 -4.86 32.77
CA THR A 370 1.30 -6.31 32.69
C THR A 370 2.24 -6.79 33.81
N ARG A 371 3.05 -5.94 34.47
CA ARG A 371 3.70 -6.31 35.75
C ARG A 371 2.76 -6.27 36.95
N ALA A 372 1.82 -5.33 37.00
CA ALA A 372 0.95 -5.11 38.15
C ALA A 372 -0.21 -6.11 38.23
N SER A 373 -0.81 -6.49 37.09
CA SER A 373 -1.85 -7.53 37.03
C SER A 373 -1.29 -8.95 37.22
N TYR A 374 0.01 -9.14 37.01
CA TYR A 374 0.73 -10.41 37.21
C TYR A 374 1.55 -10.43 38.51
N GLY A 375 1.20 -9.57 39.48
CA GLY A 375 1.87 -9.45 40.78
C GLY A 375 1.83 -10.71 41.67
N ILE A 376 1.40 -11.86 41.16
CA ILE A 376 1.35 -13.14 41.90
C ILE A 376 2.45 -14.11 41.46
N ASP A 377 3.06 -13.97 40.27
CA ASP A 377 4.11 -14.91 39.84
C ASP A 377 5.37 -14.25 39.26
N ARG A 378 6.37 -14.14 40.12
CA ARG A 378 7.71 -13.58 39.83
C ARG A 378 8.47 -14.42 38.78
N GLN A 379 8.14 -15.70 38.65
CA GLN A 379 8.84 -16.64 37.77
C GLN A 379 8.40 -16.48 36.32
N LEU A 380 7.09 -16.33 36.08
CA LEU A 380 6.52 -16.08 34.75
C LEU A 380 6.98 -14.73 34.16
N HIS A 381 7.12 -13.72 35.02
CA HIS A 381 7.61 -12.40 34.61
C HIS A 381 9.09 -12.41 34.20
N ASP A 382 9.92 -13.21 34.87
CA ASP A 382 11.31 -13.40 34.47
C ASP A 382 11.43 -14.28 33.21
N GLU A 383 10.52 -15.23 32.99
CA GLU A 383 10.43 -16.00 31.76
C GLU A 383 10.01 -15.15 30.56
N LEU A 384 9.00 -14.27 30.69
CA LEU A 384 8.59 -13.37 29.61
C LEU A 384 9.66 -12.32 29.29
N ARG A 385 10.41 -11.85 30.30
CA ARG A 385 11.59 -10.97 30.10
C ARG A 385 12.71 -11.70 29.36
N ARG A 386 12.93 -12.99 29.67
CA ARG A 386 13.90 -13.84 28.96
C ARG A 386 13.46 -14.16 27.54
N VAL A 387 12.17 -14.46 27.31
CA VAL A 387 11.61 -14.66 25.97
C VAL A 387 11.71 -13.38 25.15
N ARG A 388 11.41 -12.21 25.72
CA ARG A 388 11.65 -10.91 25.07
C ARG A 388 13.12 -10.69 24.77
N SER A 389 14.03 -10.96 25.71
CA SER A 389 15.47 -10.84 25.47
C SER A 389 15.94 -11.78 24.35
N VAL A 390 15.39 -12.99 24.27
CA VAL A 390 15.69 -13.97 23.22
C VAL A 390 15.10 -13.50 21.89
N CYS A 391 13.89 -12.95 21.86
CA CYS A 391 13.26 -12.42 20.65
C CYS A 391 13.94 -11.14 20.15
N ASP A 392 14.32 -10.22 21.04
CA ASP A 392 15.02 -8.97 20.72
C ASP A 392 16.44 -9.28 20.23
N HIS A 393 17.15 -10.19 20.91
CA HIS A 393 18.45 -10.67 20.47
C HIS A 393 18.36 -11.41 19.12
N TRP A 394 17.36 -12.25 18.93
CA TRP A 394 17.15 -12.97 17.67
C TRP A 394 16.72 -12.04 16.54
N TYR A 395 15.90 -11.02 16.80
CA TYR A 395 15.53 -9.99 15.82
C TYR A 395 16.75 -9.14 15.44
N HIS A 396 17.59 -8.79 16.41
CA HIS A 396 18.84 -8.07 16.18
C HIS A 396 19.83 -8.90 15.36
N GLU A 397 20.05 -10.17 15.71
CA GLU A 397 20.93 -11.07 14.95
C GLU A 397 20.33 -11.43 13.58
N HIS A 398 19.01 -11.55 13.45
CA HIS A 398 18.35 -11.73 12.17
C HIS A 398 18.44 -10.47 11.28
N SER A 399 18.33 -9.28 11.88
CA SER A 399 18.52 -8.00 11.19
C SER A 399 19.97 -7.83 10.74
N LYS A 400 20.95 -8.17 11.57
CA LYS A 400 22.37 -8.21 11.20
C LYS A 400 22.66 -9.23 10.11
N ALA A 401 22.04 -10.42 10.18
CA ALA A 401 22.20 -11.44 9.15
C ALA A 401 21.57 -11.02 7.82
N ASN A 402 20.40 -10.37 7.84
CA ASN A 402 19.77 -9.81 6.64
C ASN A 402 20.55 -8.63 6.07
N GLN A 403 21.07 -7.75 6.93
CA GLN A 403 21.94 -6.64 6.55
C GLN A 403 23.24 -7.18 5.92
N ALA A 404 23.89 -8.15 6.55
CA ALA A 404 25.06 -8.82 6.00
C ALA A 404 24.76 -9.50 4.66
N LEU A 405 23.62 -10.21 4.54
CA LEU A 405 23.17 -10.83 3.28
C LEU A 405 22.84 -9.80 2.19
N SER A 406 22.40 -8.58 2.56
CA SER A 406 22.16 -7.48 1.61
C SER A 406 23.45 -6.77 1.19
N GLU A 407 24.49 -6.82 2.04
CA GLU A 407 25.82 -6.23 1.80
C GLU A 407 26.78 -7.22 1.07
N MET A 408 26.32 -8.42 0.72
CA MET A 408 27.22 -9.51 0.32
C MET A 408 27.75 -9.42 -1.12
N SER A 409 29.04 -9.09 -1.22
CA SER A 409 30.01 -9.63 -2.18
C SER A 409 31.14 -10.41 -1.47
N ALA A 410 30.86 -11.07 -0.33
CA ALA A 410 31.86 -11.68 0.54
C ALA A 410 32.06 -13.19 0.27
N SER A 411 33.30 -13.68 0.50
CA SER A 411 33.69 -15.07 0.21
C SER A 411 33.10 -16.09 1.19
N LYS A 412 32.96 -17.33 0.69
CA LYS A 412 32.35 -18.48 1.36
C LYS A 412 32.89 -18.76 2.78
N ASP A 413 34.18 -18.53 3.01
CA ASP A 413 34.84 -18.86 4.28
C ASP A 413 34.44 -17.92 5.43
N ASP A 414 34.02 -16.69 5.11
CA ASP A 414 33.56 -15.71 6.09
C ASP A 414 32.11 -16.00 6.54
N LEU A 415 31.30 -16.53 5.63
CA LEU A 415 29.97 -17.04 5.93
C LEU A 415 30.01 -18.29 6.83
N GLU A 416 30.91 -19.24 6.55
CA GLU A 416 31.04 -20.46 7.33
C GLU A 416 31.49 -20.18 8.78
N ARG A 417 32.45 -19.25 8.97
CA ARG A 417 32.88 -18.82 10.32
C ARG A 417 31.77 -18.15 11.11
N ARG A 418 31.00 -17.26 10.49
CA ARG A 418 29.89 -16.55 11.17
C ARG A 418 28.70 -17.46 11.45
N PHE A 419 28.38 -18.39 10.55
CA PHE A 419 27.32 -19.38 10.78
C PHE A 419 27.69 -20.35 11.91
N ALA A 420 28.95 -20.76 12.02
CA ALA A 420 29.43 -21.58 13.14
C ALA A 420 29.27 -20.87 14.50
N SER A 421 29.47 -19.55 14.56
CA SER A 421 29.21 -18.73 15.75
C SER A 421 27.74 -18.80 16.18
N ILE A 422 26.83 -18.58 15.22
CA ILE A 422 25.37 -18.61 15.44
C ILE A 422 24.90 -20.00 15.88
N VAL A 423 25.49 -21.08 15.33
CA VAL A 423 25.18 -22.47 15.72
C VAL A 423 25.66 -22.75 17.15
N THR A 424 26.83 -22.25 17.54
CA THR A 424 27.39 -22.44 18.88
C THR A 424 26.55 -21.70 19.95
N GLU A 425 26.07 -20.49 19.64
CA GLU A 425 25.15 -19.74 20.50
C GLU A 425 23.76 -20.41 20.61
N ASN A 426 23.27 -21.05 19.54
CA ASN A 426 22.04 -21.85 19.58
C ASN A 426 22.17 -23.13 20.43
N VAL A 427 23.36 -23.71 20.55
CA VAL A 427 23.63 -24.84 21.46
C VAL A 427 23.55 -24.41 22.92
N SER A 428 24.03 -23.19 23.24
CA SER A 428 23.85 -22.56 24.55
C SER A 428 22.35 -22.37 24.87
N LEU A 429 21.59 -21.87 23.90
CA LEU A 429 20.13 -21.70 23.99
C LEU A 429 19.38 -23.02 24.21
N LYS A 430 19.82 -24.12 23.57
CA LYS A 430 19.29 -25.47 23.83
C LYS A 430 19.55 -25.94 25.27
N ALA A 431 20.74 -25.68 25.81
CA ALA A 431 21.07 -26.04 27.19
C ALA A 431 20.23 -25.24 28.21
N GLU A 432 19.93 -23.98 27.88
CA GLU A 432 19.10 -23.09 28.68
C GLU A 432 17.61 -23.50 28.64
N ILE A 433 17.12 -23.93 27.46
CA ILE A 433 15.79 -24.53 27.29
C ILE A 433 15.68 -25.89 28.01
N ALA A 434 16.74 -26.70 28.04
CA ALA A 434 16.76 -27.96 28.78
C ALA A 434 16.70 -27.75 30.31
N LYS A 435 17.36 -26.71 30.83
CA LYS A 435 17.21 -26.25 32.21
C LYS A 435 15.79 -25.79 32.52
N LEU A 436 15.15 -25.05 31.61
CA LEU A 436 13.75 -24.63 31.77
C LEU A 436 12.79 -25.84 31.81
N LYS A 437 13.05 -26.89 31.01
CA LYS A 437 12.31 -28.15 31.05
C LYS A 437 12.40 -28.84 32.42
N SER A 438 13.58 -28.95 33.02
CA SER A 438 13.73 -29.65 34.31
C SER A 438 12.99 -28.95 35.46
N VAL A 439 12.88 -27.63 35.40
CA VAL A 439 12.12 -26.83 36.37
C VAL A 439 10.60 -27.03 36.19
N TYR A 440 10.12 -27.10 34.95
CA TYR A 440 8.70 -27.29 34.64
C TYR A 440 8.18 -28.70 34.98
N THR A 441 8.98 -29.75 34.72
CA THR A 441 8.61 -31.16 35.02
C THR A 441 8.50 -31.43 36.53
N GLN A 442 9.16 -30.65 37.39
CA GLN A 442 9.08 -30.80 38.85
C GLN A 442 7.82 -30.17 39.46
N GLN A 443 7.10 -29.30 38.75
CA GLN A 443 5.99 -28.50 39.31
C GLN A 443 4.59 -28.89 38.78
N SER A 444 4.47 -29.74 37.75
CA SER A 444 3.18 -30.21 37.24
C SER A 444 3.26 -31.64 36.66
N PRO A 445 2.77 -32.68 37.36
CA PRO A 445 2.97 -34.09 36.95
C PRO A 445 2.10 -34.56 35.77
N VAL A 446 1.23 -33.71 35.20
CA VAL A 446 0.11 -34.17 34.34
C VAL A 446 0.43 -34.15 32.84
N ALA A 447 1.64 -33.78 32.42
CA ALA A 447 1.96 -33.56 30.99
C ALA A 447 3.00 -34.54 30.39
N ASP A 448 3.14 -35.75 30.93
CA ASP A 448 4.29 -36.61 30.62
C ASP A 448 4.09 -37.56 29.41
N SER A 449 2.87 -37.79 28.92
CA SER A 449 2.65 -38.79 27.84
C SER A 449 2.56 -38.23 26.42
N GLN A 450 2.54 -36.90 26.22
CA GLN A 450 2.48 -36.29 24.87
C GLN A 450 3.57 -35.24 24.59
N SER A 451 4.50 -35.02 25.52
CA SER A 451 5.56 -34.00 25.42
C SER A 451 6.90 -34.57 24.91
N SER A 452 7.05 -35.90 24.86
CA SER A 452 8.27 -36.60 24.45
C SER A 452 8.57 -36.50 22.93
N ASP A 453 7.55 -36.42 22.08
CA ASP A 453 7.73 -36.43 20.61
C ASP A 453 8.08 -35.06 19.99
N ILE A 454 7.98 -33.95 20.74
CA ILE A 454 7.99 -32.61 20.13
C ILE A 454 9.40 -32.02 19.98
N LEU A 455 10.41 -32.55 20.70
CA LEU A 455 11.75 -31.94 20.79
C LEU A 455 12.94 -32.89 20.68
N GLN A 456 12.77 -34.11 20.17
CA GLN A 456 13.93 -34.83 19.63
C GLN A 456 14.37 -34.12 18.34
N PHE A 457 15.35 -33.22 18.46
CA PHE A 457 16.20 -32.90 17.33
C PHE A 457 17.09 -34.13 17.13
N ASP A 458 16.77 -34.97 16.16
CA ASP A 458 17.58 -36.15 15.87
C ASP A 458 18.91 -35.70 15.27
N GLU A 459 20.05 -36.30 15.66
CA GLU A 459 21.37 -35.96 15.08
C GLU A 459 21.38 -36.09 13.55
N LYS A 460 20.44 -36.88 13.01
CA LYS A 460 20.15 -37.06 11.60
C LYS A 460 19.75 -35.77 10.87
N ASP A 461 18.98 -34.89 11.51
CA ASP A 461 18.58 -33.59 10.93
C ASP A 461 19.78 -32.64 10.78
N PHE A 462 20.76 -32.71 11.69
CA PHE A 462 21.98 -31.91 11.63
C PHE A 462 23.02 -32.49 10.66
N ALA A 463 23.04 -33.83 10.50
CA ALA A 463 23.87 -34.50 9.50
C ALA A 463 23.40 -34.21 8.06
N ASP A 464 22.08 -34.15 7.83
CA ASP A 464 21.50 -33.71 6.55
C ASP A 464 21.82 -32.25 6.25
N VAL A 465 21.84 -31.38 7.27
CA VAL A 465 22.27 -29.98 7.14
C VAL A 465 23.72 -29.88 6.68
N ARG A 466 24.66 -30.66 7.25
CA ARG A 466 26.06 -30.66 6.79
C ARG A 466 26.24 -31.21 5.37
N SER A 467 25.42 -32.16 4.94
CA SER A 467 25.53 -32.74 3.60
C SER A 467 24.93 -31.83 2.50
N GLN A 468 23.86 -31.08 2.83
CA GLN A 468 23.12 -30.22 1.89
C GLN A 468 23.63 -28.78 1.80
N PHE A 469 24.59 -28.38 2.64
CA PHE A 469 25.25 -27.06 2.60
C PHE A 469 25.96 -26.74 1.27
N ARG A 470 26.05 -27.69 0.33
CA ARG A 470 26.65 -27.48 -0.99
C ARG A 470 25.77 -26.67 -1.95
N HIS A 471 24.44 -26.60 -1.75
CA HIS A 471 23.55 -25.89 -2.68
C HIS A 471 22.41 -25.09 -1.99
N GLU A 472 22.49 -23.76 -2.15
CA GLU A 472 21.44 -22.73 -2.06
C GLU A 472 20.97 -22.15 -0.69
N SER A 473 20.83 -20.80 -0.65
CA SER A 473 20.38 -19.97 0.49
C SER A 473 18.92 -20.20 0.92
N THR A 474 18.15 -20.87 0.06
CA THR A 474 16.73 -21.22 0.25
C THR A 474 16.53 -22.16 1.44
N THR A 475 17.49 -23.06 1.70
CA THR A 475 17.45 -24.06 2.77
C THR A 475 17.53 -23.42 4.17
N ILE A 476 18.35 -22.39 4.34
CA ILE A 476 18.46 -21.63 5.60
C ILE A 476 17.13 -20.94 5.93
N ARG A 477 16.49 -20.32 4.94
CA ARG A 477 15.17 -19.67 5.11
C ARG A 477 14.07 -20.67 5.49
N VAL A 478 14.09 -21.88 4.94
CA VAL A 478 13.13 -22.95 5.28
C VAL A 478 13.34 -23.43 6.72
N ILE A 479 14.59 -23.54 7.17
CA ILE A 479 14.95 -23.93 8.54
C ILE A 479 14.52 -22.86 9.55
N PHE A 480 14.81 -21.58 9.29
CA PHE A 480 14.36 -20.46 10.13
C PHE A 480 12.83 -20.38 10.21
N ARG A 481 12.12 -20.62 9.11
CA ARG A 481 10.64 -20.69 9.09
C ARG A 481 10.10 -21.85 9.92
N ARG A 482 10.72 -23.03 9.88
CA ARG A 482 10.32 -24.18 10.71
C ARG A 482 10.55 -23.92 12.20
N MET A 483 11.67 -23.27 12.56
CA MET A 483 11.99 -22.89 13.93
C MET A 483 11.00 -21.84 14.48
N HIS A 484 10.74 -20.80 13.69
CA HIS A 484 9.77 -19.75 14.02
C HIS A 484 8.34 -20.31 14.22
N ARG A 485 7.90 -21.26 13.38
CA ARG A 485 6.60 -21.96 13.54
C ARG A 485 6.52 -22.81 14.81
N ARG A 486 7.62 -23.39 15.29
CA ARG A 486 7.63 -24.18 16.54
C ARG A 486 7.60 -23.27 17.77
N ILE A 487 8.34 -22.15 17.77
CA ILE A 487 8.28 -21.12 18.82
C ILE A 487 6.88 -20.49 18.90
N ARG A 488 6.26 -20.20 17.75
CA ARG A 488 4.90 -19.68 17.66
C ARG A 488 3.84 -20.64 18.22
N ARG A 489 4.02 -21.95 18.02
CA ARG A 489 3.14 -22.98 18.62
C ARG A 489 3.33 -23.11 20.13
N PHE A 490 4.56 -22.95 20.61
CA PHE A 490 4.88 -22.93 22.03
C PHE A 490 4.28 -21.71 22.73
N ALA A 491 4.50 -20.50 22.19
CA ALA A 491 3.90 -19.27 22.68
C ALA A 491 2.36 -19.30 22.66
N LYS A 492 1.77 -19.85 21.58
CA LYS A 492 0.32 -20.02 21.49
C LYS A 492 -0.24 -20.95 22.56
N ARG A 493 0.42 -22.08 22.87
CA ARG A 493 -0.05 -23.00 23.92
C ARG A 493 0.10 -22.42 25.33
N ILE A 494 1.08 -21.54 25.57
CA ILE A 494 1.21 -20.80 26.83
C ILE A 494 0.07 -19.79 26.95
N ILE A 495 -0.26 -19.07 25.87
CA ILE A 495 -1.38 -18.12 25.83
C ILE A 495 -2.72 -18.85 26.00
N ASP A 496 -2.91 -20.01 25.36
CA ASP A 496 -4.15 -20.79 25.44
C ASP A 496 -4.34 -21.50 26.80
N SER A 497 -3.29 -21.59 27.64
CA SER A 497 -3.38 -22.17 29.00
C SER A 497 -3.47 -21.13 30.13
N ILE A 498 -3.34 -19.85 29.80
CA ILE A 498 -3.60 -18.68 30.67
C ILE A 498 -5.06 -18.29 30.45
#